data_AF-A0A1J5JDM4-F1
#
_entry.id   AF-A0A1J5JDM4-F1
#
_cell.length_a   1.000
_cell.length_b   1.000
_cell.length_c   1.000
_cell.angle_alpha   90.00
_cell.angle_beta   90.00
_cell.angle_gamma   90.00
#
_symmetry.space_group_name_H-M   'P 1'
#
loop_
_entity.id
_entity.type
_entity.pdbx_description
1 polymer ?
#
loop_
_entity_poly.entity_id
_entity_poly.type
_entity_poly.pdbx_seq_one_letter_code
_entity_poly.pdbx_strand_id
1 'polypeptide(L)'
;GEGVSPETIAALDVSNHSAHWRRTQDFMAIVAPLFQSAEAPDPLALQRRLVGELTALWARTPPQGPVIVAGSTGSRGTTALFMQAVARLPQGALVLPGFDFDLPGTVWDGLGDALTAEDHPQYRFRRLLDTLDRGPGDVRPWVATQAPCPARNRLISLSLRPAPVTDQWLTEGQHLTDLDQATDKMTLIEAPTPRAEALAIALILREAASTDRTAALITPDRNLARLVTVALERWGILPDDSAGRPLALSPPGRLLRHVAALFGRRMTAEALLAVLKHPLTAAGAGRGDHLRLTRALELKLRRYGPAFPTVAVVAEWAAKQPDPLALAWSAWLGQALAGVETVATRPLADHVAHHLALTEALARGQGGADASALWAQKSGEAALVVMQELQREAPHGGNLTAFDYRDLFEAVLDQGTVRDDVLAHPRILIWGSLEARVQGAELVILGGLDDGTWPQLPPPDPWLNRQMRLQAGLLLPERRIGLAAHDYQQAVAAAEVVLSRAVRDADAETVPSRWLNRLTNLLGGLPMQGGPAALVAMQARGARWLRLAAALETPTTAQPPAPRPAPR
;
A
#
# COMPACT_ATOMS: atom_id res chain seq x y z
N GLY A 1 -6.48 -21.76 3.00
CA GLY A 1 -6.26 -21.34 1.60
C GLY A 1 -5.38 -22.31 0.82
N GLU A 2 -4.09 -22.39 1.15
CA GLU A 2 -3.11 -23.19 0.37
C GLU A 2 -3.31 -24.72 0.48
N GLY A 3 -4.06 -25.19 1.49
CA GLY A 3 -4.30 -26.63 1.69
C GLY A 3 -3.24 -27.33 2.53
N VAL A 4 -2.40 -26.55 3.21
CA VAL A 4 -1.41 -27.04 4.18
C VAL A 4 -2.10 -27.20 5.53
N SER A 5 -1.99 -28.39 6.12
CA SER A 5 -2.58 -28.68 7.43
C SER A 5 -1.60 -28.32 8.56
N PRO A 6 -2.09 -28.05 9.80
CA PRO A 6 -1.22 -27.85 10.96
C PRO A 6 -0.25 -29.01 11.19
N GLU A 7 -0.68 -30.25 10.93
CA GLU A 7 0.15 -31.46 11.05
C GLU A 7 1.30 -31.46 10.06
N THR A 8 1.10 -30.91 8.86
CA THR A 8 2.16 -30.76 7.84
C THR A 8 3.28 -29.85 8.36
N ILE A 9 2.93 -28.77 9.05
CA ILE A 9 3.89 -27.84 9.65
C ILE A 9 4.58 -28.49 10.86
N ALA A 10 3.82 -29.20 11.70
CA ALA A 10 4.36 -29.90 12.86
C ALA A 10 5.35 -31.02 12.49
N ALA A 11 5.17 -31.66 11.33
CA ALA A 11 6.03 -32.73 10.84
C ALA A 11 7.34 -32.24 10.17
N LEU A 12 7.55 -30.92 10.04
CA LEU A 12 8.79 -30.40 9.46
C LEU A 12 10.01 -30.77 10.32
N ASP A 13 11.05 -31.32 9.69
CA ASP A 13 12.29 -31.67 10.36
C ASP A 13 13.09 -30.41 10.73
N VAL A 14 13.16 -30.14 12.03
CA VAL A 14 13.88 -28.99 12.61
C VAL A 14 15.22 -29.39 13.23
N SER A 15 15.63 -30.66 13.14
CA SER A 15 16.77 -31.21 13.89
C SER A 15 18.11 -30.49 13.66
N ASN A 16 18.29 -29.88 12.49
CA ASN A 16 19.49 -29.12 12.10
C ASN A 16 19.41 -27.61 12.37
N HIS A 17 18.44 -27.14 13.14
CA HIS A 17 18.20 -25.71 13.30
C HIS A 17 18.16 -25.21 14.75
N SER A 18 18.39 -23.90 14.92
CA SER A 18 18.57 -23.21 16.20
C SER A 18 17.40 -23.37 17.19
N ALA A 19 17.66 -23.12 18.48
CA ALA A 19 16.66 -23.10 19.56
C ALA A 19 15.45 -22.17 19.32
N HIS A 20 15.54 -21.26 18.34
CA HIS A 20 14.43 -20.43 17.86
C HIS A 20 13.29 -21.26 17.23
N TRP A 21 13.58 -22.39 16.57
CA TRP A 21 12.54 -23.20 15.92
C TRP A 21 11.75 -24.09 16.85
N ARG A 22 12.37 -24.56 17.93
CA ARG A 22 11.63 -25.25 18.98
C ARG A 22 10.54 -24.33 19.55
N ARG A 23 10.88 -23.07 19.83
CA ARG A 23 9.90 -22.05 20.27
C ARG A 23 8.78 -21.81 19.26
N THR A 24 9.10 -21.83 17.97
CA THR A 24 8.09 -21.69 16.90
C THR A 24 7.15 -22.90 16.86
N GLN A 25 7.68 -24.12 16.96
CA GLN A 25 6.86 -25.33 17.01
C GLN A 25 5.99 -25.37 18.28
N ASP A 26 6.54 -25.01 19.43
CA ASP A 26 5.81 -24.91 20.70
C ASP A 26 4.65 -23.91 20.56
N PHE A 27 4.91 -22.75 19.94
CA PHE A 27 3.86 -21.76 19.67
C PHE A 27 2.82 -22.29 18.67
N MET A 28 3.23 -22.92 17.57
CA MET A 28 2.29 -23.52 16.60
C MET A 28 1.43 -24.60 17.27
N ALA A 29 1.95 -25.36 18.23
CA ALA A 29 1.20 -26.34 19.00
C ALA A 29 0.12 -25.70 19.89
N ILE A 30 0.34 -24.47 20.37
CA ILE A 30 -0.68 -23.68 21.10
C ILE A 30 -1.82 -23.26 20.16
N VAL A 31 -1.50 -22.88 18.92
CA VAL A 31 -2.49 -22.38 17.95
C VAL A 31 -3.22 -23.53 17.23
N ALA A 32 -2.57 -24.69 17.04
CA ALA A 32 -3.13 -25.82 16.28
C ALA A 32 -4.56 -26.25 16.70
N PRO A 33 -4.91 -26.34 18.01
CA PRO A 33 -6.27 -26.66 18.43
C PRO A 33 -7.33 -25.65 17.97
N LEU A 34 -6.96 -24.39 17.74
CA LEU A 34 -7.89 -23.37 17.24
C LEU A 34 -8.32 -23.63 15.79
N PHE A 35 -7.54 -24.41 15.02
CA PHE A 35 -7.90 -24.83 13.67
C PHE A 35 -8.69 -26.15 13.64
N GLN A 36 -8.83 -26.83 14.78
CA GLN A 36 -9.52 -28.12 14.90
C GLN A 36 -10.97 -27.98 15.42
N SER A 37 -11.39 -26.77 15.80
CA SER A 37 -12.78 -26.55 16.25
C SER A 37 -13.76 -26.81 15.09
N ALA A 38 -14.86 -27.49 15.40
CA ALA A 38 -15.94 -27.82 14.45
C ALA A 38 -16.83 -26.62 14.08
N GLU A 39 -16.36 -25.39 14.32
CA GLU A 39 -17.06 -24.18 13.92
C GLU A 39 -17.01 -23.98 12.40
N ALA A 40 -17.85 -23.07 11.91
CA ALA A 40 -17.93 -22.76 10.49
C ALA A 40 -16.54 -22.46 9.92
N PRO A 41 -16.19 -23.00 8.73
CA PRO A 41 -14.89 -22.79 8.13
C PRO A 41 -14.64 -21.29 7.91
N ASP A 42 -13.40 -20.85 8.11
CA ASP A 42 -12.99 -19.51 7.72
C ASP A 42 -13.24 -19.27 6.21
N PRO A 43 -13.38 -18.01 5.75
CA PRO A 43 -13.69 -17.72 4.35
C PRO A 43 -12.74 -18.38 3.33
N LEU A 44 -11.44 -18.53 3.64
CA LEU A 44 -10.47 -19.16 2.75
C LEU A 44 -10.59 -20.69 2.76
N ALA A 45 -10.91 -21.29 3.90
CA ALA A 45 -11.22 -22.70 4.02
C ALA A 45 -12.52 -23.03 3.27
N LEU A 46 -13.56 -22.21 3.43
CA LEU A 46 -14.82 -22.34 2.70
C LEU A 46 -14.60 -22.24 1.19
N GLN A 47 -13.89 -21.21 0.73
CA GLN A 47 -13.57 -21.03 -0.69
C GLN A 47 -12.84 -22.25 -1.27
N ARG A 48 -11.88 -22.82 -0.53
CA ARG A 48 -11.16 -24.02 -0.95
C ARG A 48 -12.09 -25.24 -1.03
N ARG A 49 -12.95 -25.45 -0.03
CA ARG A 49 -13.95 -26.54 -0.05
C ARG A 49 -14.87 -26.43 -1.27
N LEU A 50 -15.41 -25.23 -1.53
CA LEU A 50 -16.26 -24.95 -2.68
C LEU A 50 -15.56 -25.25 -4.01
N VAL A 51 -14.30 -24.82 -4.19
CA VAL A 51 -13.54 -25.13 -5.40
C VAL A 51 -13.29 -26.63 -5.54
N GLY A 52 -13.00 -27.33 -4.44
CA GLY A 52 -12.84 -28.78 -4.44
C GLY A 52 -14.12 -29.53 -4.86
N GLU A 53 -15.26 -29.14 -4.29
CA GLU A 53 -16.58 -29.70 -4.65
C GLU A 53 -16.96 -29.40 -6.10
N LEU A 54 -16.75 -28.16 -6.57
CA LEU A 54 -16.97 -27.78 -7.96
C LEU A 54 -16.10 -28.60 -8.92
N THR A 55 -14.82 -28.81 -8.57
CA THR A 55 -13.91 -29.63 -9.38
C THR A 55 -14.41 -31.07 -9.48
N ALA A 56 -14.83 -31.67 -8.36
CA ALA A 56 -15.38 -33.03 -8.34
C ALA A 56 -16.71 -33.14 -9.09
N LEU A 57 -17.57 -32.11 -9.01
CA LEU A 57 -18.82 -32.03 -9.75
C LEU A 57 -18.56 -31.97 -11.25
N TRP A 58 -17.71 -31.05 -11.70
CA TRP A 58 -17.38 -30.83 -13.10
C TRP A 58 -16.68 -32.01 -13.76
N ALA A 59 -15.91 -32.79 -13.00
CA ALA A 59 -15.33 -34.04 -13.49
C ALA A 59 -16.39 -35.10 -13.85
N ARG A 60 -17.56 -35.10 -13.20
CA ARG A 60 -18.67 -36.03 -13.47
C ARG A 60 -19.70 -35.46 -14.42
N THR A 61 -20.01 -34.18 -14.25
CA THR A 61 -21.06 -33.46 -14.96
C THR A 61 -20.50 -32.11 -15.42
N PRO A 62 -19.72 -32.08 -16.51
CA PRO A 62 -19.14 -30.83 -17.00
C PRO A 62 -20.25 -29.86 -17.46
N PRO A 63 -20.07 -28.55 -17.27
CA PRO A 63 -21.01 -27.54 -17.79
C PRO A 63 -21.17 -27.65 -19.32
N GLN A 64 -22.39 -27.41 -19.82
CA GLN A 64 -22.66 -27.45 -21.26
C GLN A 64 -22.17 -26.20 -22.01
N GLY A 65 -22.03 -25.08 -21.31
CA GLY A 65 -21.53 -23.83 -21.87
C GLY A 65 -20.04 -23.59 -21.59
N PRO A 66 -19.45 -22.56 -22.22
CA PRO A 66 -18.06 -22.20 -21.98
C PRO A 66 -17.84 -21.69 -20.56
N VAL A 67 -16.71 -22.08 -19.97
CA VAL A 67 -16.24 -21.57 -18.67
C VAL A 67 -14.87 -20.95 -18.88
N ILE A 68 -14.75 -19.65 -18.66
CA ILE A 68 -13.55 -18.89 -18.99
C ILE A 68 -13.04 -18.18 -17.73
N VAL A 69 -11.75 -18.35 -17.43
CA VAL A 69 -11.05 -17.55 -16.42
C VAL A 69 -10.09 -16.61 -17.13
N ALA A 70 -10.29 -15.31 -16.96
CA ALA A 70 -9.46 -14.28 -17.59
C ALA A 70 -8.79 -13.37 -16.56
N GLY A 71 -7.54 -12.98 -16.83
CA GLY A 71 -6.82 -11.98 -16.03
C GLY A 71 -6.19 -12.51 -14.73
N SER A 72 -6.24 -13.82 -14.48
CA SER A 72 -5.62 -14.43 -13.31
C SER A 72 -4.26 -15.05 -13.64
N THR A 73 -3.31 -14.91 -12.72
CA THR A 73 -2.02 -15.59 -12.76
C THR A 73 -1.99 -16.88 -11.93
N GLY A 74 -3.12 -17.28 -11.33
CA GLY A 74 -3.19 -18.49 -10.50
C GLY A 74 -2.31 -18.41 -9.25
N SER A 75 -2.03 -17.21 -8.75
CA SER A 75 -0.97 -17.01 -7.77
C SER A 75 -1.27 -17.55 -6.35
N ARG A 76 -2.50 -17.97 -6.05
CA ARG A 76 -2.89 -18.59 -4.76
C ARG A 76 -3.35 -20.03 -5.02
N GLY A 77 -3.11 -20.94 -4.09
CA GLY A 77 -3.42 -22.37 -4.26
C GLY A 77 -4.86 -22.66 -4.65
N THR A 78 -5.84 -22.06 -3.96
CA THR A 78 -7.27 -22.24 -4.30
C THR A 78 -7.60 -21.72 -5.70
N THR A 79 -7.05 -20.58 -6.12
CA THR A 79 -7.28 -20.02 -7.45
C THR A 79 -6.60 -20.86 -8.54
N ALA A 80 -5.39 -21.37 -8.29
CA ALA A 80 -4.71 -22.29 -9.19
C ALA A 80 -5.51 -23.58 -9.40
N LEU A 81 -6.04 -24.18 -8.32
CA LEU A 81 -6.92 -25.35 -8.40
C LEU A 81 -8.17 -25.08 -9.23
N PHE A 82 -8.81 -23.92 -9.03
CA PHE A 82 -9.96 -23.52 -9.83
C PHE A 82 -9.60 -23.36 -11.31
N MET A 83 -8.49 -22.69 -11.63
CA MET A 83 -8.00 -22.56 -13.01
C MET A 83 -7.69 -23.91 -13.64
N GLN A 84 -7.11 -24.85 -12.89
CA GLN A 84 -6.86 -26.21 -13.38
C GLN A 84 -8.16 -26.95 -13.70
N ALA A 85 -9.17 -26.83 -12.83
CA ALA A 85 -10.48 -27.42 -13.06
C ALA A 85 -11.13 -26.87 -14.33
N VAL A 86 -11.06 -25.55 -14.52
CA VAL A 86 -11.58 -24.89 -15.73
C VAL A 86 -10.82 -25.35 -16.98
N ALA A 87 -9.49 -25.36 -16.98
CA ALA A 87 -8.69 -25.75 -18.14
C ALA A 87 -8.93 -27.20 -18.61
N ARG A 88 -9.43 -28.08 -17.72
CA ARG A 88 -9.75 -29.48 -18.02
C ARG A 88 -11.17 -29.68 -18.55
N LEU A 89 -12.01 -28.65 -18.57
CA LEU A 89 -13.37 -28.72 -19.11
C LEU A 89 -13.36 -28.78 -20.66
N PRO A 90 -14.34 -29.46 -21.29
CA PRO A 90 -14.44 -29.53 -22.76
C PRO A 90 -14.52 -28.16 -23.46
N GLN A 91 -15.16 -27.19 -22.82
CA GLN A 91 -15.26 -25.79 -23.29
C GLN A 91 -14.63 -24.82 -22.28
N GLY A 92 -13.61 -25.30 -21.57
CA GLY A 92 -12.84 -24.51 -20.62
C GLY A 92 -11.75 -23.69 -21.29
N ALA A 93 -11.55 -22.45 -20.84
CA ALA A 93 -10.45 -21.62 -21.33
C ALA A 93 -9.82 -20.78 -20.21
N LEU A 94 -8.49 -20.63 -20.28
CA LEU A 94 -7.73 -19.70 -19.45
C LEU A 94 -7.15 -18.58 -20.33
N VAL A 95 -7.40 -17.33 -19.97
CA VAL A 95 -6.82 -16.15 -20.62
C VAL A 95 -5.76 -15.56 -19.70
N LEU A 96 -4.50 -15.88 -20.00
CA LEU A 96 -3.34 -15.53 -19.19
C LEU A 96 -2.89 -14.09 -19.50
N PRO A 97 -2.91 -13.16 -18.52
CA PRO A 97 -2.51 -11.77 -18.76
C PRO A 97 -0.99 -11.64 -18.84
N GLY A 98 -0.48 -10.88 -19.82
CA GLY A 98 0.95 -10.59 -19.95
C GLY A 98 1.82 -11.84 -20.14
N PHE A 99 1.33 -12.85 -20.88
CA PHE A 99 2.13 -13.99 -21.29
C PHE A 99 3.24 -13.54 -22.26
N ASP A 100 4.47 -13.95 -22.00
CA ASP A 100 5.64 -13.56 -22.79
C ASP A 100 5.90 -14.56 -23.94
N PHE A 101 5.51 -14.17 -25.15
CA PHE A 101 5.76 -14.95 -26.36
C PHE A 101 7.19 -14.79 -26.91
N ASP A 102 7.96 -13.83 -26.41
CA ASP A 102 9.34 -13.56 -26.82
C ASP A 102 10.37 -14.27 -25.90
N LEU A 103 9.90 -14.98 -24.86
CA LEU A 103 10.75 -15.76 -23.96
C LEU A 103 11.14 -17.12 -24.61
N PRO A 104 12.45 -17.39 -24.82
CA PRO A 104 12.91 -18.61 -25.46
C PRO A 104 12.60 -19.86 -24.63
N GLY A 105 12.42 -21.01 -25.31
CA GLY A 105 12.14 -22.29 -24.67
C GLY A 105 13.20 -22.70 -23.62
N THR A 106 14.49 -22.45 -23.90
CA THR A 106 15.58 -22.73 -22.96
C THR A 106 15.46 -21.93 -21.65
N VAL A 107 14.95 -20.70 -21.72
CA VAL A 107 14.71 -19.88 -20.55
C VAL A 107 13.47 -20.38 -19.80
N TRP A 108 12.40 -20.75 -20.52
CA TRP A 108 11.22 -21.39 -19.94
C TRP A 108 11.55 -22.67 -19.17
N ASP A 109 12.50 -23.46 -19.65
CA ASP A 109 12.96 -24.69 -18.97
C ASP A 109 13.72 -24.38 -17.68
N GLY A 110 14.45 -23.28 -17.65
CA GLY A 110 15.13 -22.79 -16.44
C GLY A 110 14.19 -22.29 -15.33
N LEU A 111 12.91 -22.05 -15.63
CA LEU A 111 11.92 -21.55 -14.66
C LEU A 111 11.27 -22.64 -13.79
N GLY A 112 11.70 -23.90 -13.88
CA GLY A 112 11.09 -25.01 -13.13
C GLY A 112 11.38 -25.00 -11.62
N ASP A 113 12.47 -24.37 -11.19
CA ASP A 113 12.88 -24.36 -9.78
C ASP A 113 12.32 -23.16 -8.99
N ALA A 114 11.54 -23.44 -7.95
CA ALA A 114 10.97 -22.41 -7.06
C ALA A 114 12.04 -21.58 -6.34
N LEU A 115 13.16 -22.20 -5.97
CA LEU A 115 14.16 -21.54 -5.14
C LEU A 115 15.00 -20.53 -5.92
N THR A 116 14.93 -20.54 -7.24
CA THR A 116 15.76 -19.67 -8.08
C THR A 116 14.95 -18.81 -9.03
N ALA A 117 13.75 -19.27 -9.46
CA ALA A 117 12.98 -18.61 -10.51
C ALA A 117 11.68 -17.94 -10.03
N GLU A 118 11.29 -18.07 -8.75
CA GLU A 118 10.00 -17.58 -8.26
C GLU A 118 9.86 -16.04 -8.28
N ASP A 119 10.97 -15.32 -8.48
CA ASP A 119 11.05 -13.88 -8.67
C ASP A 119 10.92 -13.43 -10.15
N HIS A 120 10.86 -14.38 -11.10
CA HIS A 120 10.65 -14.10 -12.52
C HIS A 120 9.16 -13.85 -12.84
N PRO A 121 8.81 -12.89 -13.71
CA PRO A 121 7.42 -12.54 -14.01
C PRO A 121 6.59 -13.71 -14.59
N GLN A 122 7.23 -14.59 -15.37
CA GLN A 122 6.55 -15.69 -16.06
C GLN A 122 6.53 -17.02 -15.27
N TYR A 123 7.17 -17.09 -14.10
CA TYR A 123 7.29 -18.33 -13.32
C TYR A 123 5.94 -18.99 -12.98
N ARG A 124 4.91 -18.17 -12.70
CA ARG A 124 3.58 -18.70 -12.36
C ARG A 124 2.90 -19.38 -13.53
N PHE A 125 3.11 -18.88 -14.74
CA PHE A 125 2.61 -19.55 -15.94
C PHE A 125 3.38 -20.84 -16.18
N ARG A 126 4.69 -20.87 -15.95
CA ARG A 126 5.46 -22.13 -16.01
C ARG A 126 4.85 -23.18 -15.07
N ARG A 127 4.66 -22.82 -13.80
CA ARG A 127 4.05 -23.72 -12.80
C ARG A 127 2.64 -24.16 -13.18
N LEU A 128 1.79 -23.25 -13.65
CA LEU A 128 0.44 -23.57 -14.09
C LEU A 128 0.46 -24.57 -15.26
N LEU A 129 1.29 -24.31 -16.26
CA LEU A 129 1.43 -25.17 -17.45
C LEU A 129 1.94 -26.57 -17.07
N ASP A 130 2.93 -26.66 -16.18
CA ASP A 130 3.41 -27.95 -15.64
C ASP A 130 2.27 -28.73 -14.98
N THR A 131 1.39 -28.09 -14.19
CA THR A 131 0.23 -28.77 -13.56
C THR A 131 -0.88 -29.18 -14.54
N LEU A 132 -0.83 -28.67 -15.76
CA LEU A 132 -1.76 -29.00 -16.84
C LEU A 132 -1.17 -29.99 -17.84
N ASP A 133 0.07 -30.44 -17.62
CA ASP A 133 0.84 -31.25 -18.57
C ASP A 133 0.96 -30.55 -19.94
N ARG A 134 1.18 -29.23 -19.93
CA ARG A 134 1.29 -28.36 -21.10
C ARG A 134 2.63 -27.61 -21.14
N GLY A 135 3.03 -27.20 -22.33
CA GLY A 135 4.21 -26.35 -22.54
C GLY A 135 3.84 -24.92 -22.92
N PRO A 136 4.80 -23.97 -22.91
CA PRO A 136 4.58 -22.60 -23.36
C PRO A 136 4.11 -22.51 -24.82
N GLY A 137 4.49 -23.46 -25.67
CA GLY A 137 4.03 -23.55 -27.06
C GLY A 137 2.55 -23.92 -27.24
N ASP A 138 1.87 -24.41 -26.20
CA ASP A 138 0.43 -24.66 -26.23
C ASP A 138 -0.40 -23.38 -26.02
N VAL A 139 0.23 -22.31 -25.52
CA VAL A 139 -0.42 -21.01 -25.31
C VAL A 139 -0.47 -20.25 -26.62
N ARG A 140 -1.64 -19.70 -26.95
CA ARG A 140 -1.87 -18.96 -28.19
C ARG A 140 -2.26 -17.51 -27.89
N PRO A 141 -1.95 -16.56 -28.77
CA PRO A 141 -2.48 -15.21 -28.68
C PRO A 141 -4.02 -15.23 -28.61
N TRP A 142 -4.59 -14.53 -27.63
CA TRP A 142 -6.04 -14.45 -27.44
C TRP A 142 -6.75 -13.71 -28.59
N VAL A 143 -6.10 -12.66 -29.11
CA VAL A 143 -6.57 -11.86 -30.25
C VAL A 143 -5.43 -11.63 -31.23
N ALA A 144 -5.77 -11.36 -32.49
CA ALA A 144 -4.81 -10.98 -33.52
C ALA A 144 -4.31 -9.52 -33.39
N THR A 145 -4.90 -8.72 -32.49
CA THR A 145 -4.49 -7.35 -32.24
C THR A 145 -3.05 -7.30 -31.75
N GLN A 146 -2.21 -6.55 -32.47
CA GLN A 146 -0.82 -6.35 -32.06
C GLN A 146 -0.74 -5.49 -30.79
N ALA A 147 0.28 -5.78 -29.98
CA ALA A 147 0.61 -4.93 -28.84
C ALA A 147 0.96 -3.51 -29.30
N PRO A 148 0.78 -2.47 -28.45
CA PRO A 148 1.10 -1.09 -28.82
C PRO A 148 2.54 -0.89 -29.33
N CYS A 149 3.50 -1.65 -28.79
CA CYS A 149 4.88 -1.64 -29.25
C CYS A 149 5.52 -3.04 -29.10
N PRO A 150 5.46 -3.91 -30.12
CA PRO A 150 6.07 -5.24 -30.07
C PRO A 150 7.59 -5.19 -29.87
N ALA A 151 8.28 -4.19 -30.45
CA ALA A 151 9.73 -3.99 -30.25
C ALA A 151 10.08 -3.75 -28.77
N ARG A 152 9.24 -2.99 -28.04
CA ARG A 152 9.41 -2.79 -26.60
C ARG A 152 9.19 -4.09 -25.82
N ASN A 153 8.20 -4.90 -26.18
CA ASN A 153 7.96 -6.18 -25.51
C ASN A 153 9.19 -7.09 -25.62
N ARG A 154 9.82 -7.18 -26.80
CA ARG A 154 11.09 -7.92 -27.00
C ARG A 154 12.23 -7.38 -26.12
N LEU A 155 12.41 -6.06 -26.08
CA LEU A 155 13.39 -5.40 -25.21
C LEU A 155 13.17 -5.74 -23.73
N ILE A 156 11.92 -5.65 -23.27
CA ILE A 156 11.56 -5.90 -21.87
C ILE A 156 11.72 -7.38 -21.53
N SER A 157 11.29 -8.30 -22.40
CA SER A 157 11.49 -9.74 -22.27
C SER A 157 12.97 -10.07 -22.05
N LEU A 158 13.87 -9.50 -22.88
CA LEU A 158 15.31 -9.70 -22.76
C LEU A 158 15.90 -9.04 -21.50
N SER A 159 15.39 -7.86 -21.10
CA SER A 159 15.85 -7.19 -19.86
C SER A 159 15.51 -7.98 -18.59
N LEU A 160 14.46 -8.79 -18.62
CA LEU A 160 13.94 -9.51 -17.45
C LEU A 160 14.46 -10.96 -17.32
N ARG A 161 15.40 -11.39 -18.18
CA ARG A 161 15.99 -12.74 -18.13
C ARG A 161 16.51 -13.10 -16.72
N PRO A 162 16.39 -14.37 -16.27
CA PRO A 162 16.97 -14.83 -15.01
C PRO A 162 18.50 -14.65 -14.97
N ALA A 163 19.07 -14.46 -13.79
CA ALA A 163 20.53 -14.47 -13.64
C ALA A 163 21.09 -15.90 -13.82
N PRO A 164 22.33 -16.07 -14.33
CA PRO A 164 23.27 -15.04 -14.78
C PRO A 164 22.93 -14.51 -16.19
N VAL A 165 22.80 -13.17 -16.31
CA VAL A 165 22.25 -12.51 -17.52
C VAL A 165 23.29 -12.16 -18.59
N THR A 166 24.58 -12.07 -18.24
CA THR A 166 25.62 -11.48 -19.10
C THR A 166 25.80 -12.24 -20.43
N ASP A 167 25.84 -13.57 -20.38
CA ASP A 167 26.05 -14.40 -21.59
C ASP A 167 24.84 -14.35 -22.53
N GLN A 168 23.63 -14.32 -21.96
CA GLN A 168 22.37 -14.21 -22.73
C GLN A 168 22.24 -12.82 -23.38
N TRP A 169 22.59 -11.74 -22.68
CA TRP A 169 22.54 -10.40 -23.26
C TRP A 169 23.52 -10.22 -24.40
N LEU A 170 24.73 -10.79 -24.30
CA LEU A 170 25.71 -10.76 -25.40
C LEU A 170 25.21 -11.55 -26.63
N THR A 171 24.61 -12.72 -26.40
CA THR A 171 24.22 -13.65 -27.47
C THR A 171 22.88 -13.32 -28.11
N GLU A 172 21.88 -12.94 -27.33
CA GLU A 172 20.53 -12.59 -27.82
C GLU A 172 20.42 -11.10 -28.17
N GLY A 173 21.15 -10.23 -27.45
CA GLY A 173 21.05 -8.79 -27.64
C GLY A 173 21.55 -8.32 -29.00
N GLN A 174 22.47 -9.04 -29.64
CA GLN A 174 22.86 -8.76 -31.04
C GLN A 174 21.70 -8.89 -32.03
N HIS A 175 20.67 -9.67 -31.71
CA HIS A 175 19.47 -9.87 -32.53
C HIS A 175 18.35 -8.89 -32.18
N LEU A 176 18.50 -8.10 -31.12
CA LEU A 176 17.52 -7.10 -30.72
C LEU A 176 17.62 -5.89 -31.65
N THR A 177 16.66 -5.77 -32.54
CA THR A 177 16.54 -4.69 -33.53
C THR A 177 15.48 -3.67 -33.10
N ASP A 178 15.45 -2.51 -33.78
CA ASP A 178 14.43 -1.47 -33.59
C ASP A 178 14.41 -0.85 -32.18
N LEU A 179 15.58 -0.65 -31.57
CA LEU A 179 15.69 -0.05 -30.21
C LEU A 179 15.20 1.40 -30.16
N ASP A 180 15.34 2.13 -31.27
CA ASP A 180 14.75 3.46 -31.45
C ASP A 180 13.23 3.41 -31.36
N GLN A 181 12.59 2.46 -32.06
CA GLN A 181 11.14 2.25 -31.98
C GLN A 181 10.70 1.75 -30.59
N ALA A 182 11.45 0.82 -30.00
CA ALA A 182 11.15 0.28 -28.68
C ALA A 182 11.10 1.37 -27.60
N THR A 183 11.98 2.37 -27.72
CA THR A 183 12.19 3.41 -26.71
C THR A 183 11.57 4.77 -27.06
N ASP A 184 11.02 4.97 -28.28
CA ASP A 184 10.48 6.26 -28.75
C ASP A 184 9.48 6.89 -27.75
N LYS A 185 8.54 6.07 -27.25
CA LYS A 185 7.50 6.47 -26.27
C LYS A 185 7.84 6.05 -24.84
N MET A 186 9.12 5.93 -24.52
CA MET A 186 9.61 5.71 -23.16
C MET A 186 10.32 6.96 -22.63
N THR A 187 9.96 7.42 -21.44
CA THR A 187 10.65 8.53 -20.75
C THR A 187 11.29 8.01 -19.47
N LEU A 188 12.52 8.40 -19.17
CA LEU A 188 13.20 8.07 -17.92
C LEU A 188 13.46 9.35 -17.11
N ILE A 189 12.83 9.46 -15.94
CA ILE A 189 13.02 10.56 -14.99
C ILE A 189 13.89 10.08 -13.84
N GLU A 190 15.08 10.67 -13.72
CA GLU A 190 15.99 10.48 -12.59
C GLU A 190 16.01 11.78 -11.78
N ALA A 191 15.07 11.90 -10.85
CA ALA A 191 14.85 13.13 -10.10
C ALA A 191 15.85 13.28 -8.94
N PRO A 192 16.33 14.48 -8.61
CA PRO A 192 17.29 14.66 -7.52
C PRO A 192 16.71 14.38 -6.12
N THR A 193 15.39 14.46 -5.95
CA THR A 193 14.69 14.25 -4.67
C THR A 193 13.28 13.68 -4.91
N PRO A 194 12.62 13.07 -3.91
CA PRO A 194 11.25 12.56 -4.06
C PRO A 194 10.24 13.67 -4.35
N ARG A 195 10.50 14.89 -3.86
CA ARG A 195 9.69 16.08 -4.17
C ARG A 195 9.79 16.46 -5.65
N ALA A 196 11.00 16.46 -6.21
CA ALA A 196 11.22 16.77 -7.63
C ALA A 196 10.60 15.70 -8.53
N GLU A 197 10.66 14.43 -8.13
CA GLU A 197 9.97 13.33 -8.81
C GLU A 197 8.46 13.57 -8.82
N ALA A 198 7.85 13.79 -7.65
CA ALA A 198 6.42 14.02 -7.51
C ALA A 198 5.93 15.22 -8.35
N LEU A 199 6.70 16.31 -8.40
CA LEU A 199 6.37 17.48 -9.21
C LEU A 199 6.46 17.21 -10.71
N ALA A 200 7.47 16.47 -11.16
CA ALA A 200 7.60 16.08 -12.57
C ALA A 200 6.43 15.18 -13.00
N ILE A 201 6.07 14.19 -12.17
CA ILE A 201 4.90 13.33 -12.40
C ILE A 201 3.61 14.16 -12.41
N ALA A 202 3.42 15.06 -11.44
CA ALA A 202 2.22 15.90 -11.37
C ALA A 202 2.08 16.81 -12.61
N LEU A 203 3.18 17.32 -13.16
CA LEU A 203 3.17 18.08 -14.41
C LEU A 203 2.74 17.24 -15.60
N ILE A 204 3.18 15.98 -15.68
CA ILE A 204 2.78 15.04 -16.73
C ILE A 204 1.27 14.74 -16.62
N LEU A 205 0.79 14.41 -15.42
CA LEU A 205 -0.63 14.16 -15.18
C LEU A 205 -1.49 15.40 -15.44
N ARG A 206 -0.98 16.60 -15.12
CA ARG A 206 -1.63 17.87 -15.43
C ARG A 206 -1.70 18.13 -16.94
N GLU A 207 -0.65 17.81 -17.70
CA GLU A 207 -0.67 17.88 -19.17
C GLU A 207 -1.71 16.91 -19.75
N ALA A 208 -1.74 15.66 -19.25
CA ALA A 208 -2.74 14.68 -19.64
C ALA A 208 -4.17 15.18 -19.36
N ALA A 209 -4.43 15.75 -18.18
CA ALA A 209 -5.72 16.33 -17.84
C ALA A 209 -6.12 17.47 -18.81
N SER A 210 -5.17 18.35 -19.16
CA SER A 210 -5.42 19.46 -20.08
C SER A 210 -5.68 19.03 -21.53
N THR A 211 -5.27 17.81 -21.88
CA THR A 211 -5.43 17.22 -23.22
C THR A 211 -6.52 16.15 -23.24
N ASP A 212 -7.28 16.01 -22.14
CA ASP A 212 -8.30 14.98 -21.96
C ASP A 212 -7.76 13.54 -22.19
N ARG A 213 -6.47 13.32 -21.92
CA ARG A 213 -5.82 12.02 -22.08
C ARG A 213 -5.89 11.21 -20.80
N THR A 214 -6.19 9.92 -20.91
CA THR A 214 -6.21 9.02 -19.74
C THR A 214 -4.79 8.69 -19.30
N ALA A 215 -4.44 9.05 -18.06
CA ALA A 215 -3.11 8.83 -17.49
C ALA A 215 -3.19 8.20 -16.10
N ALA A 216 -2.32 7.24 -15.83
CA ALA A 216 -2.26 6.55 -14.56
C ALA A 216 -0.83 6.53 -13.99
N LEU A 217 -0.69 6.93 -12.73
CA LEU A 217 0.49 6.68 -11.93
C LEU A 217 0.33 5.33 -11.22
N ILE A 218 1.19 4.38 -11.53
CA ILE A 218 1.31 3.10 -10.83
C ILE A 218 2.50 3.20 -9.89
N THR A 219 2.24 3.11 -8.58
CA THR A 219 3.31 3.10 -7.59
C THR A 219 2.89 2.36 -6.30
N PRO A 220 3.75 1.50 -5.74
CA PRO A 220 3.59 0.97 -4.40
C PRO A 220 4.04 1.98 -3.32
N ASP A 221 4.73 3.07 -3.71
CA ASP A 221 5.12 4.13 -2.77
C ASP A 221 3.95 5.08 -2.49
N ARG A 222 3.34 4.89 -1.31
CA ARG A 222 2.23 5.71 -0.83
C ARG A 222 2.64 7.14 -0.51
N ASN A 223 3.91 7.39 -0.19
CA ASN A 223 4.40 8.75 0.00
C ASN A 223 4.50 9.47 -1.34
N LEU A 224 5.01 8.82 -2.38
CA LEU A 224 5.04 9.39 -3.73
C LEU A 224 3.64 9.71 -4.24
N ALA A 225 2.71 8.75 -4.15
CA ALA A 225 1.30 8.97 -4.50
C ALA A 225 0.71 10.21 -3.81
N ARG A 226 0.92 10.33 -2.50
CA ARG A 226 0.45 11.48 -1.71
C ARG A 226 1.10 12.80 -2.14
N LEU A 227 2.41 12.80 -2.40
CA LEU A 227 3.12 14.01 -2.84
C LEU A 227 2.64 14.47 -4.23
N VAL A 228 2.35 13.53 -5.13
CA VAL A 228 1.76 13.81 -6.45
C VAL A 228 0.36 14.39 -6.30
N THR A 229 -0.51 13.80 -5.47
CA THR A 229 -1.85 14.34 -5.19
C THR A 229 -1.77 15.77 -4.66
N VAL A 230 -0.92 16.04 -3.67
CA VAL A 230 -0.73 17.40 -3.12
C VAL A 230 -0.17 18.37 -4.17
N ALA A 231 0.72 17.92 -5.05
CA ALA A 231 1.22 18.77 -6.13
C ALA A 231 0.11 19.14 -7.14
N LEU A 232 -0.79 18.19 -7.44
CA LEU A 232 -1.93 18.39 -8.35
C LEU A 232 -2.99 19.34 -7.80
N GLU A 233 -3.15 19.43 -6.47
CA GLU A 233 -4.09 20.37 -5.81
C GLU A 233 -3.85 21.83 -6.25
N ARG A 234 -2.63 22.20 -6.64
CA ARG A 234 -2.31 23.53 -7.17
C ARG A 234 -3.13 23.92 -8.40
N TRP A 235 -3.58 22.93 -9.16
CA TRP A 235 -4.41 23.11 -10.35
C TRP A 235 -5.85 22.64 -10.13
N GLY A 236 -6.25 22.33 -8.89
CA GLY A 236 -7.57 21.79 -8.57
C GLY A 236 -7.84 20.41 -9.17
N ILE A 237 -6.79 19.64 -9.48
CA ILE A 237 -6.91 18.28 -10.01
C ILE A 237 -6.83 17.31 -8.83
N LEU A 238 -7.92 16.61 -8.55
CA LEU A 238 -7.94 15.50 -7.59
C LEU A 238 -7.84 14.18 -8.38
N PRO A 239 -6.73 13.43 -8.31
CA PRO A 239 -6.65 12.13 -8.94
C PRO A 239 -7.56 11.10 -8.25
N ASP A 240 -8.02 10.09 -9.00
CA ASP A 240 -8.70 8.92 -8.44
C ASP A 240 -7.66 7.93 -7.91
N ASP A 241 -7.51 7.85 -6.57
CA ASP A 241 -6.55 6.97 -5.90
C ASP A 241 -7.23 5.69 -5.39
N SER A 242 -6.91 4.56 -6.02
CA SER A 242 -7.58 3.29 -5.76
C SER A 242 -7.40 2.75 -4.34
N ALA A 243 -6.30 3.13 -3.68
CA ALA A 243 -5.99 2.67 -2.32
C ALA A 243 -6.68 3.51 -1.23
N GLY A 244 -7.27 4.65 -1.59
CA GLY A 244 -7.88 5.57 -0.64
C GLY A 244 -6.87 6.16 0.36
N ARG A 245 -7.41 6.79 1.41
CA ARG A 245 -6.64 7.39 2.49
C ARG A 245 -6.55 6.43 3.69
N PRO A 246 -5.37 6.25 4.31
CA PRO A 246 -5.27 5.50 5.56
C PRO A 246 -6.20 6.07 6.65
N LEU A 247 -6.98 5.21 7.29
CA LEU A 247 -7.97 5.60 8.29
C LEU A 247 -7.31 6.33 9.46
N ALA A 248 -6.13 5.90 9.89
CA ALA A 248 -5.33 6.54 10.93
C ALA A 248 -4.94 8.00 10.63
N LEU A 249 -4.93 8.40 9.36
CA LEU A 249 -4.68 9.77 8.93
C LEU A 249 -5.95 10.60 8.75
N SER A 250 -7.14 9.98 8.73
CA SER A 250 -8.43 10.66 8.65
C SER A 250 -8.71 11.49 9.93
N PRO A 251 -9.60 12.50 9.90
CA PRO A 251 -9.97 13.24 11.10
C PRO A 251 -10.40 12.36 12.30
N PRO A 252 -11.33 11.39 12.18
CA PRO A 252 -11.71 10.54 13.31
C PRO A 252 -10.56 9.63 13.77
N GLY A 253 -9.78 9.05 12.83
CA GLY A 253 -8.63 8.22 13.17
C GLY A 253 -7.56 8.98 13.95
N ARG A 254 -7.23 10.21 13.56
CA ARG A 254 -6.29 11.06 14.32
C ARG A 254 -6.81 11.40 15.71
N LEU A 255 -8.10 11.73 15.86
CA LEU A 255 -8.66 12.01 17.17
C LEU A 255 -8.56 10.81 18.10
N LEU A 256 -8.97 9.62 17.64
CA LEU A 256 -8.84 8.39 18.42
C LEU A 256 -7.38 8.14 18.85
N ARG A 257 -6.41 8.30 17.94
CA ARG A 257 -4.99 8.18 18.30
C ARG A 257 -4.54 9.18 19.35
N HIS A 258 -4.95 10.44 19.22
CA HIS A 258 -4.62 11.46 20.21
C HIS A 258 -5.23 11.16 21.58
N VAL A 259 -6.45 10.61 21.63
CA VAL A 259 -7.13 10.22 22.87
C VAL A 259 -6.47 9.00 23.51
N ALA A 260 -6.21 7.94 22.75
CA ALA A 260 -5.49 6.75 23.23
C ALA A 260 -4.10 7.10 23.80
N ALA A 261 -3.41 8.07 23.20
CA ALA A 261 -2.09 8.51 23.65
C ALA A 261 -2.09 9.17 25.05
N LEU A 262 -3.26 9.56 25.58
CA LEU A 262 -3.39 10.12 26.93
C LEU A 262 -3.37 9.05 28.03
N PHE A 263 -3.66 7.78 27.71
CA PHE A 263 -3.83 6.74 28.71
C PHE A 263 -2.52 6.41 29.43
N GLY A 264 -2.57 6.43 30.76
CA GLY A 264 -1.46 6.02 31.64
C GLY A 264 -0.25 6.95 31.61
N ARG A 265 -0.41 8.17 31.06
CA ARG A 265 0.66 9.17 30.94
C ARG A 265 0.24 10.48 31.59
N ARG A 266 1.20 11.19 32.20
CA ARG A 266 0.98 12.57 32.64
C ARG A 266 0.67 13.44 31.43
N MET A 267 -0.42 14.20 31.50
CA MET A 267 -0.89 15.08 30.44
C MET A 267 0.15 16.17 30.20
N THR A 268 0.65 16.31 28.98
CA THR A 268 1.48 17.46 28.58
C THR A 268 0.61 18.57 28.03
N ALA A 269 1.10 19.81 28.08
CA ALA A 269 0.40 20.95 27.47
C ALA A 269 0.19 20.75 25.94
N GLU A 270 1.15 20.11 25.28
CA GLU A 270 1.05 19.75 23.86
C GLU A 270 -0.09 18.76 23.59
N ALA A 271 -0.12 17.64 24.32
CA ALA A 271 -1.14 16.61 24.12
C ALA A 271 -2.55 17.14 24.39
N LEU A 272 -2.72 17.92 25.46
CA LEU A 272 -3.98 18.59 25.77
C LEU A 272 -4.40 19.52 24.63
N LEU A 273 -3.50 20.40 24.18
CA LEU A 273 -3.82 21.36 23.13
C LEU A 273 -4.06 20.69 21.77
N ALA A 274 -3.39 19.58 21.47
CA ALA A 274 -3.63 18.79 20.26
C ALA A 274 -5.06 18.26 20.22
N VAL A 275 -5.55 17.67 21.32
CA VAL A 275 -6.93 17.19 21.45
C VAL A 275 -7.92 18.35 21.37
N LEU A 276 -7.72 19.44 22.10
CA LEU A 276 -8.64 20.59 22.11
C LEU A 276 -8.73 21.26 20.73
N LYS A 277 -7.61 21.45 20.04
CA LYS A 277 -7.60 22.09 18.72
C LYS A 277 -8.11 21.19 17.61
N HIS A 278 -8.20 19.88 17.84
CA HIS A 278 -8.65 18.94 16.81
C HIS A 278 -10.03 19.33 16.25
N PRO A 279 -10.26 19.28 14.92
CA PRO A 279 -11.50 19.76 14.28
C PRO A 279 -12.77 19.03 14.75
N LEU A 280 -12.64 17.77 15.19
CA LEU A 280 -13.77 16.98 15.69
C LEU A 280 -14.05 17.16 17.18
N THR A 281 -13.20 17.85 17.95
CA THR A 281 -13.43 18.09 19.38
C THR A 281 -14.40 19.25 19.57
N ALA A 282 -15.49 19.01 20.31
CA ALA A 282 -16.59 19.98 20.50
C ALA A 282 -17.06 20.60 19.17
N ALA A 283 -17.24 19.78 18.13
CA ALA A 283 -17.46 20.22 16.75
C ALA A 283 -18.86 20.80 16.47
N GLY A 284 -19.80 20.67 17.40
CA GLY A 284 -21.16 21.19 17.27
C GLY A 284 -21.28 22.71 17.46
N ALA A 285 -22.49 23.18 17.79
CA ALA A 285 -22.84 24.60 17.85
C ALA A 285 -21.94 25.47 18.77
N GLY A 286 -21.29 24.88 19.77
CA GLY A 286 -20.37 25.55 20.70
C GLY A 286 -18.90 25.65 20.24
N ARG A 287 -18.57 25.27 19.00
CA ARG A 287 -17.17 25.19 18.53
C ARG A 287 -16.42 26.53 18.57
N GLY A 288 -17.10 27.63 18.28
CA GLY A 288 -16.51 28.98 18.32
C GLY A 288 -16.00 29.34 19.71
N ASP A 289 -16.84 29.17 20.73
CA ASP A 289 -16.46 29.42 22.13
C ASP A 289 -15.39 28.46 22.62
N HIS A 290 -15.49 27.18 22.25
CA HIS A 290 -14.44 26.20 22.54
C HIS A 290 -13.08 26.66 22.00
N LEU A 291 -12.99 27.08 20.73
CA LEU A 291 -11.73 27.53 20.13
C LEU A 291 -11.19 28.81 20.78
N ARG A 292 -12.07 29.75 21.14
CA ARG A 292 -11.70 30.97 21.85
C ARG A 292 -11.09 30.65 23.22
N LEU A 293 -11.73 29.78 24.00
CA LEU A 293 -11.25 29.35 25.32
C LEU A 293 -9.96 28.53 25.21
N THR A 294 -9.87 27.59 24.26
CA THR A 294 -8.64 26.84 23.97
C THR A 294 -7.48 27.76 23.61
N ARG A 295 -7.72 28.82 22.82
CA ARG A 295 -6.70 29.81 22.47
C ARG A 295 -6.23 30.61 23.68
N ALA A 296 -7.15 31.05 24.52
CA ALA A 296 -6.83 31.78 25.76
C ALA A 296 -6.06 30.90 26.75
N LEU A 297 -6.45 29.62 26.91
CA LEU A 297 -5.72 28.64 27.70
C LEU A 297 -4.32 28.38 27.13
N GLU A 298 -4.16 28.22 25.81
CA GLU A 298 -2.85 28.04 25.17
C GLU A 298 -1.89 29.20 25.50
N LEU A 299 -2.36 30.45 25.40
CA LEU A 299 -1.53 31.61 25.72
C LEU A 299 -1.09 31.60 27.18
N LYS A 300 -1.95 31.18 28.11
CA LYS A 300 -1.61 31.02 29.52
C LYS A 300 -0.58 29.90 29.71
N LEU A 301 -0.81 28.73 29.11
CA LEU A 301 0.07 27.57 29.25
C LEU A 301 1.46 27.82 28.67
N ARG A 302 1.56 28.49 27.51
CA ARG A 302 2.86 28.83 26.90
C ARG A 302 3.68 29.81 27.72
N ARG A 303 3.04 30.75 28.42
CA ARG A 303 3.75 31.79 29.20
C ARG A 303 4.05 31.37 30.63
N TYR A 304 3.11 30.68 31.27
CA TYR A 304 3.12 30.43 32.72
C TYR A 304 2.59 29.03 33.08
N GLY A 305 2.41 28.14 32.11
CA GLY A 305 1.86 26.82 32.35
C GLY A 305 2.87 25.87 32.99
N PRO A 306 2.41 24.92 33.80
CA PRO A 306 3.26 23.82 34.23
C PRO A 306 3.60 22.91 33.04
N ALA A 307 4.70 22.17 33.15
CA ALA A 307 5.07 21.16 32.15
C ALA A 307 3.97 20.10 31.94
N PHE A 308 3.26 19.76 33.02
CA PHE A 308 2.16 18.79 33.03
C PHE A 308 0.89 19.46 33.60
N PRO A 309 0.05 20.08 32.77
CA PRO A 309 -1.19 20.70 33.24
C PRO A 309 -2.19 19.65 33.72
N THR A 310 -2.71 19.85 34.92
CA THR A 310 -3.80 19.04 35.48
C THR A 310 -5.15 19.70 35.21
N VAL A 311 -6.24 18.93 35.36
CA VAL A 311 -7.60 19.46 35.31
C VAL A 311 -7.84 20.57 36.34
N ALA A 312 -7.14 20.52 37.50
CA ALA A 312 -7.18 21.56 38.51
C ALA A 312 -6.58 22.89 38.01
N VAL A 313 -5.45 22.82 37.29
CA VAL A 313 -4.82 24.02 36.69
C VAL A 313 -5.74 24.66 35.64
N VAL A 314 -6.47 23.85 34.86
CA VAL A 314 -7.46 24.36 33.90
C VAL A 314 -8.65 25.00 34.62
N ALA A 315 -9.14 24.41 35.71
CA ALA A 315 -10.22 24.98 36.51
C ALA A 315 -9.82 26.31 37.19
N GLU A 316 -8.61 26.39 37.75
CA GLU A 316 -8.07 27.63 38.33
C GLU A 316 -7.93 28.75 37.29
N TRP A 317 -7.53 28.41 36.08
CA TRP A 317 -7.47 29.36 34.97
C TRP A 317 -8.88 29.85 34.59
N ALA A 318 -9.84 28.93 34.50
CA ALA A 318 -11.21 29.24 34.14
C ALA A 318 -11.92 30.12 35.18
N ALA A 319 -11.68 29.88 36.48
CA ALA A 319 -12.23 30.69 37.57
C ALA A 319 -11.75 32.15 37.56
N LYS A 320 -10.62 32.43 36.90
CA LYS A 320 -10.06 33.78 36.73
C LYS A 320 -10.53 34.45 35.43
N GLN A 321 -11.30 33.75 34.59
CA GLN A 321 -11.87 34.36 33.39
C GLN A 321 -13.16 35.11 33.75
N PRO A 322 -13.42 36.28 33.15
CA PRO A 322 -14.67 37.03 33.36
C PRO A 322 -15.89 36.34 32.74
N ASP A 323 -15.66 35.34 31.87
CA ASP A 323 -16.68 34.64 31.10
C ASP A 323 -17.19 33.40 31.85
N PRO A 324 -18.48 33.33 32.23
CA PRO A 324 -19.07 32.18 32.90
C PRO A 324 -18.96 30.87 32.10
N LEU A 325 -18.86 30.94 30.77
CA LEU A 325 -18.69 29.78 29.90
C LEU A 325 -17.36 29.06 30.18
N ALA A 326 -16.32 29.78 30.63
CA ALA A 326 -15.02 29.20 30.93
C ALA A 326 -15.11 28.17 32.06
N LEU A 327 -15.89 28.46 33.11
CA LEU A 327 -16.09 27.55 34.25
C LEU A 327 -16.79 26.26 33.79
N ALA A 328 -17.92 26.38 33.10
CA ALA A 328 -18.64 25.22 32.55
C ALA A 328 -17.76 24.40 31.58
N TRP A 329 -16.90 25.08 30.81
CA TRP A 329 -16.01 24.44 29.84
C TRP A 329 -14.89 23.67 30.54
N SER A 330 -14.30 24.26 31.58
CA SER A 330 -13.30 23.58 32.40
C SER A 330 -13.89 22.39 33.17
N ALA A 331 -15.14 22.48 33.62
CA ALA A 331 -15.82 21.39 34.31
C ALA A 331 -16.08 20.20 33.38
N TRP A 332 -16.57 20.45 32.16
CA TRP A 332 -16.70 19.43 31.12
C TRP A 332 -15.35 18.76 30.80
N LEU A 333 -14.30 19.55 30.59
CA LEU A 333 -12.96 18.99 30.35
C LEU A 333 -12.44 18.18 31.54
N GLY A 334 -12.67 18.65 32.76
CA GLY A 334 -12.31 17.95 33.98
C GLY A 334 -12.99 16.60 34.10
N GLN A 335 -14.28 16.52 33.74
CA GLN A 335 -15.05 15.27 33.72
C GLN A 335 -14.58 14.33 32.61
N ALA A 336 -14.39 14.86 31.38
CA ALA A 336 -13.93 14.05 30.26
C ALA A 336 -12.53 13.46 30.53
N LEU A 337 -11.59 14.28 30.99
CA LEU A 337 -10.20 13.85 31.20
C LEU A 337 -9.93 13.23 32.58
N ALA A 338 -10.98 12.96 33.37
CA ALA A 338 -10.82 12.36 34.69
C ALA A 338 -10.20 10.96 34.59
N GLY A 339 -9.11 10.73 35.34
CA GLY A 339 -8.51 9.40 35.48
C GLY A 339 -7.75 8.86 34.26
N VAL A 340 -7.61 9.64 33.18
CA VAL A 340 -6.87 9.20 31.97
C VAL A 340 -5.40 8.92 32.26
N GLU A 341 -4.78 9.71 33.15
CA GLU A 341 -3.37 9.55 33.52
C GLU A 341 -3.11 8.31 34.40
N THR A 342 -4.15 7.81 35.07
CA THR A 342 -4.07 6.69 36.02
C THR A 342 -4.52 5.36 35.42
N VAL A 343 -4.80 5.32 34.12
CA VAL A 343 -5.16 4.08 33.42
C VAL A 343 -3.99 3.10 33.52
N ALA A 344 -4.20 2.03 34.29
CA ALA A 344 -3.25 0.96 34.52
C ALA A 344 -3.60 -0.29 33.67
N THR A 345 -2.97 -1.41 34.00
CA THR A 345 -3.29 -2.71 33.39
C THR A 345 -4.72 -3.12 33.71
N ARG A 346 -5.50 -3.44 32.68
CA ARG A 346 -6.91 -3.85 32.80
C ARG A 346 -7.35 -4.66 31.57
N PRO A 347 -8.53 -5.28 31.58
CA PRO A 347 -9.06 -5.99 30.43
C PRO A 347 -9.11 -5.11 29.17
N LEU A 348 -8.82 -5.69 28.00
CA LEU A 348 -8.90 -5.00 26.71
C LEU A 348 -10.29 -4.38 26.49
N ALA A 349 -11.36 -5.07 26.89
CA ALA A 349 -12.74 -4.56 26.79
C ALA A 349 -12.91 -3.22 27.53
N ASP A 350 -12.33 -3.08 28.71
CA ASP A 350 -12.41 -1.85 29.51
C ASP A 350 -11.58 -0.72 28.90
N HIS A 351 -10.46 -1.05 28.26
CA HIS A 351 -9.69 -0.07 27.49
C HIS A 351 -10.49 0.48 26.31
N VAL A 352 -11.08 -0.41 25.50
CA VAL A 352 -11.87 -0.02 24.33
C VAL A 352 -13.09 0.79 24.73
N ALA A 353 -13.83 0.35 25.76
CA ALA A 353 -15.00 1.06 26.25
C ALA A 353 -14.66 2.46 26.77
N HIS A 354 -13.59 2.59 27.57
CA HIS A 354 -13.13 3.90 28.06
C HIS A 354 -12.68 4.79 26.89
N HIS A 355 -11.94 4.25 25.93
CA HIS A 355 -11.45 5.02 24.78
C HIS A 355 -12.61 5.56 23.93
N LEU A 356 -13.60 4.74 23.61
CA LEU A 356 -14.80 5.17 22.90
C LEU A 356 -15.57 6.24 23.66
N ALA A 357 -15.89 5.98 24.93
CA ALA A 357 -16.66 6.91 25.77
C ALA A 357 -15.96 8.27 25.88
N LEU A 358 -14.64 8.27 26.07
CA LEU A 358 -13.84 9.49 26.15
C LEU A 358 -13.84 10.26 24.83
N THR A 359 -13.59 9.57 23.72
CA THR A 359 -13.54 10.20 22.40
C THR A 359 -14.88 10.83 22.03
N GLU A 360 -15.98 10.13 22.31
CA GLU A 360 -17.33 10.64 22.10
C GLU A 360 -17.67 11.83 23.01
N ALA A 361 -17.27 11.79 24.28
CA ALA A 361 -17.45 12.90 25.21
C ALA A 361 -16.68 14.15 24.77
N LEU A 362 -15.45 13.97 24.27
CA LEU A 362 -14.62 15.05 23.71
C LEU A 362 -15.21 15.62 22.42
N ALA A 363 -15.68 14.75 21.52
CA ALA A 363 -16.26 15.17 20.24
C ALA A 363 -17.57 15.94 20.42
N ARG A 364 -18.42 15.49 21.36
CA ARG A 364 -19.69 16.13 21.71
C ARG A 364 -19.52 17.54 22.29
N GLY A 365 -18.43 17.78 23.03
CA GLY A 365 -18.24 19.05 23.71
C GLY A 365 -19.22 19.24 24.85
N GLN A 366 -19.57 20.50 25.13
CA GLN A 366 -20.61 20.88 26.09
C GLN A 366 -22.05 20.69 25.54
N GLY A 367 -22.21 20.20 24.30
CA GLY A 367 -23.50 19.99 23.65
C GLY A 367 -24.16 18.63 23.96
N GLY A 368 -25.36 18.41 23.43
CA GLY A 368 -26.07 17.13 23.47
C GLY A 368 -25.55 16.10 22.45
N ALA A 369 -26.09 14.88 22.45
CA ALA A 369 -25.61 13.76 21.62
C ALA A 369 -25.53 14.09 20.11
N ASP A 370 -26.47 14.90 19.60
CA ASP A 370 -26.55 15.33 18.19
C ASP A 370 -25.44 16.34 17.77
N ALA A 371 -24.61 16.79 18.71
CA ALA A 371 -23.56 17.79 18.46
C ALA A 371 -22.24 17.19 17.95
N SER A 372 -22.10 15.86 17.89
CA SER A 372 -20.86 15.20 17.48
C SER A 372 -20.86 14.83 16.00
N ALA A 373 -19.84 15.29 15.27
CA ALA A 373 -19.57 14.85 13.89
C ALA A 373 -18.56 13.68 13.82
N LEU A 374 -18.24 13.04 14.96
CA LEU A 374 -17.18 12.01 15.05
C LEU A 374 -17.41 10.83 14.10
N TRP A 375 -18.63 10.30 14.11
CA TRP A 375 -19.04 9.14 13.31
C TRP A 375 -19.76 9.53 12.03
N ALA A 376 -19.77 10.82 11.67
CA ALA A 376 -20.35 11.30 10.43
C ALA A 376 -19.39 11.11 9.25
N GLN A 377 -19.93 11.11 8.02
CA GLN A 377 -19.19 10.91 6.77
C GLN A 377 -18.52 9.53 6.67
N LYS A 378 -17.98 9.19 5.48
CA LYS A 378 -17.32 7.90 5.23
C LYS A 378 -16.17 7.60 6.17
N SER A 379 -15.37 8.60 6.54
CA SER A 379 -14.28 8.41 7.50
C SER A 379 -14.78 8.06 8.90
N GLY A 380 -15.90 8.64 9.33
CA GLY A 380 -16.51 8.35 10.63
C GLY A 380 -17.15 6.96 10.64
N GLU A 381 -17.88 6.61 9.58
CA GLU A 381 -18.45 5.26 9.37
C GLU A 381 -17.35 4.18 9.43
N ALA A 382 -16.26 4.37 8.69
CA ALA A 382 -15.14 3.41 8.67
C ALA A 382 -14.44 3.30 10.03
N ALA A 383 -14.21 4.42 10.73
CA ALA A 383 -13.64 4.42 12.07
C ALA A 383 -14.53 3.68 13.08
N LEU A 384 -15.85 3.87 12.99
CA LEU A 384 -16.81 3.19 13.85
C LEU A 384 -16.80 1.67 13.62
N VAL A 385 -16.77 1.21 12.36
CA VAL A 385 -16.69 -0.23 12.03
C VAL A 385 -15.44 -0.86 12.66
N VAL A 386 -14.27 -0.24 12.50
CA VAL A 386 -13.02 -0.75 13.09
C VAL A 386 -13.09 -0.79 14.61
N MET A 387 -13.65 0.23 15.25
CA MET A 387 -13.80 0.25 16.70
C MET A 387 -14.82 -0.77 17.22
N GLN A 388 -15.90 -1.01 16.47
CA GLN A 388 -16.90 -2.04 16.79
C GLN A 388 -16.31 -3.44 16.65
N GLU A 389 -15.49 -3.68 15.63
CA GLU A 389 -14.76 -4.94 15.49
C GLU A 389 -13.81 -5.15 16.66
N LEU A 390 -13.00 -4.13 17.01
CA LEU A 390 -12.12 -4.20 18.16
C LEU A 390 -12.91 -4.44 19.47
N GLN A 391 -14.05 -3.79 19.65
CA GLN A 391 -14.92 -3.99 20.81
C GLN A 391 -15.51 -5.41 20.87
N ARG A 392 -15.91 -5.96 19.71
CA ARG A 392 -16.46 -7.31 19.59
C ARG A 392 -15.43 -8.38 19.96
N GLU A 393 -14.18 -8.19 19.56
CA GLU A 393 -13.08 -9.13 19.84
C GLU A 393 -12.39 -8.89 21.20
N ALA A 394 -12.59 -7.71 21.80
CA ALA A 394 -11.94 -7.30 23.04
C ALA A 394 -12.04 -8.29 24.22
N PRO A 395 -13.15 -9.02 24.44
CA PRO A 395 -13.24 -10.02 25.52
C PRO A 395 -12.19 -11.13 25.44
N HIS A 396 -11.61 -11.37 24.26
CA HIS A 396 -10.60 -12.41 24.04
C HIS A 396 -9.15 -11.92 24.24
N GLY A 397 -8.92 -10.61 24.40
CA GLY A 397 -7.58 -10.02 24.45
C GLY A 397 -6.89 -10.00 25.82
N GLY A 398 -7.57 -10.43 26.88
CA GLY A 398 -7.01 -10.47 28.24
C GLY A 398 -6.68 -9.09 28.82
N ASN A 399 -5.70 -9.03 29.71
CA ASN A 399 -5.27 -7.82 30.40
C ASN A 399 -4.08 -7.17 29.70
N LEU A 400 -4.20 -5.88 29.38
CA LEU A 400 -3.15 -5.10 28.71
C LEU A 400 -2.78 -3.86 29.53
N THR A 401 -1.50 -3.47 29.47
CA THR A 401 -1.10 -2.14 29.93
C THR A 401 -1.69 -1.07 29.01
N ALA A 402 -1.73 0.19 29.46
CA ALA A 402 -2.12 1.31 28.58
C ALA A 402 -1.21 1.44 27.34
N PHE A 403 0.07 1.07 27.48
CA PHE A 403 1.03 1.08 26.39
C PHE A 403 0.70 0.01 25.35
N ASP A 404 0.51 -1.24 25.79
CA ASP A 404 0.20 -2.36 24.88
C ASP A 404 -1.16 -2.16 24.19
N TYR A 405 -2.14 -1.60 24.92
CA TYR A 405 -3.42 -1.23 24.33
C TYR A 405 -3.27 -0.22 23.19
N ARG A 406 -2.47 0.84 23.38
CA ARG A 406 -2.24 1.85 22.33
C ARG A 406 -1.61 1.19 21.10
N ASP A 407 -0.59 0.38 21.28
CA ASP A 407 0.12 -0.26 20.17
C ASP A 407 -0.80 -1.23 19.40
N LEU A 408 -1.62 -2.01 20.12
CA LEU A 408 -2.65 -2.86 19.51
C LEU A 408 -3.69 -2.03 18.74
N PHE A 409 -4.22 -0.98 19.37
CA PHE A 409 -5.21 -0.10 18.75
C PHE A 409 -4.67 0.57 17.49
N GLU A 410 -3.45 1.11 17.51
CA GLU A 410 -2.82 1.72 16.33
C GLU A 410 -2.63 0.68 15.22
N ALA A 411 -2.16 -0.53 15.54
CA ALA A 411 -2.00 -1.60 14.56
C ALA A 411 -3.33 -2.06 13.93
N VAL A 412 -4.44 -2.02 14.68
CA VAL A 412 -5.78 -2.32 14.16
C VAL A 412 -6.31 -1.16 13.30
N LEU A 413 -6.14 0.08 13.75
CA LEU A 413 -6.59 1.27 13.03
C LEU A 413 -5.85 1.46 11.69
N ASP A 414 -4.57 1.13 11.63
CA ASP A 414 -3.72 1.24 10.44
C ASP A 414 -4.15 0.28 9.30
N GLN A 415 -4.95 -0.74 9.60
CA GLN A 415 -5.53 -1.63 8.59
C GLN A 415 -6.73 -1.00 7.88
N GLY A 416 -7.35 0.03 8.48
CA GLY A 416 -8.49 0.71 7.90
C GLY A 416 -8.09 1.65 6.77
N THR A 417 -8.94 1.73 5.73
CA THR A 417 -8.84 2.71 4.65
C THR A 417 -10.17 3.41 4.45
N VAL A 418 -10.12 4.66 3.99
CA VAL A 418 -11.30 5.50 3.69
C VAL A 418 -11.22 5.94 2.24
N ARG A 419 -12.32 5.79 1.52
CA ARG A 419 -12.53 6.43 0.21
C ARG A 419 -13.42 7.65 0.43
N ASP A 420 -12.97 8.80 -0.03
CA ASP A 420 -13.75 10.04 0.04
C ASP A 420 -14.77 10.08 -1.12
N ASP A 421 -15.96 10.66 -0.88
CA ASP A 421 -17.02 10.83 -1.88
C ASP A 421 -16.76 12.03 -2.83
N VAL A 422 -15.54 12.58 -2.84
CA VAL A 422 -15.19 13.67 -3.74
C VAL A 422 -15.07 13.12 -5.15
N LEU A 423 -15.75 13.76 -6.10
CA LEU A 423 -15.68 13.37 -7.51
C LEU A 423 -14.27 13.63 -8.03
N ALA A 424 -13.45 12.58 -8.05
CA ALA A 424 -12.12 12.61 -8.60
C ALA A 424 -12.14 12.85 -10.10
N HIS A 425 -11.02 13.30 -10.65
CA HIS A 425 -10.86 13.50 -12.07
C HIS A 425 -10.93 12.14 -12.79
N PRO A 426 -11.89 11.91 -13.70
CA PRO A 426 -12.21 10.57 -14.21
C PRO A 426 -11.11 9.93 -15.07
N ARG A 427 -10.12 10.73 -15.52
CA ARG A 427 -9.02 10.30 -16.39
C ARG A 427 -7.62 10.39 -15.77
N ILE A 428 -7.51 10.88 -14.53
CA ILE A 428 -6.22 10.99 -13.84
C ILE A 428 -6.25 10.08 -12.63
N LEU A 429 -5.46 9.02 -12.72
CA LEU A 429 -5.61 7.84 -11.87
C LEU A 429 -4.31 7.59 -11.11
N ILE A 430 -4.41 7.15 -9.87
CA ILE A 430 -3.29 6.63 -9.07
C ILE A 430 -3.66 5.21 -8.64
N TRP A 431 -2.86 4.25 -9.07
CA TRP A 431 -3.12 2.83 -8.85
C TRP A 431 -2.02 2.17 -8.03
N GLY A 432 -2.43 1.21 -7.21
CA GLY A 432 -1.55 0.14 -6.77
C GLY A 432 -1.25 -0.84 -7.92
N SER A 433 -0.28 -1.73 -7.71
CA SER A 433 0.14 -2.66 -8.76
C SER A 433 -0.93 -3.71 -9.11
N LEU A 434 -1.87 -3.98 -8.19
CA LEU A 434 -2.96 -4.93 -8.42
C LEU A 434 -4.08 -4.33 -9.28
N GLU A 435 -4.46 -3.08 -9.01
CA GLU A 435 -5.53 -2.38 -9.74
C GLU A 435 -5.12 -2.10 -11.18
N ALA A 436 -3.84 -1.82 -11.41
CA ALA A 436 -3.25 -1.65 -12.73
C ALA A 436 -3.43 -2.88 -13.65
N ARG A 437 -3.72 -4.07 -13.11
CA ARG A 437 -3.96 -5.29 -13.92
C ARG A 437 -5.34 -5.32 -14.57
N VAL A 438 -6.29 -4.53 -14.06
CA VAL A 438 -7.71 -4.58 -14.45
C VAL A 438 -8.07 -3.42 -15.35
N GLN A 439 -7.32 -2.31 -15.29
CA GLN A 439 -7.57 -1.09 -16.02
C GLN A 439 -6.41 -0.76 -16.97
N GLY A 440 -6.69 0.04 -18.00
CA GLY A 440 -5.68 0.53 -18.95
C GLY A 440 -5.70 2.04 -19.02
N ALA A 441 -4.54 2.64 -19.27
CA ALA A 441 -4.38 4.07 -19.54
C ALA A 441 -3.53 4.27 -20.79
N GLU A 442 -3.75 5.39 -21.49
CA GLU A 442 -2.98 5.77 -22.67
C GLU A 442 -1.55 6.20 -22.31
N LEU A 443 -1.39 6.75 -21.11
CA LEU A 443 -0.12 7.12 -20.50
C LEU A 443 0.03 6.42 -19.16
N VAL A 444 1.07 5.61 -19.00
CA VAL A 444 1.37 4.93 -17.74
C VAL A 444 2.66 5.50 -17.16
N ILE A 445 2.63 5.86 -15.88
CA ILE A 445 3.79 6.32 -15.13
C ILE A 445 4.12 5.26 -14.09
N LEU A 446 5.26 4.58 -14.21
CA LEU A 446 5.80 3.69 -13.19
C LEU A 446 6.68 4.53 -12.25
N GLY A 447 6.15 4.87 -11.08
CA GLY A 447 6.78 5.80 -10.15
C GLY A 447 7.48 5.14 -8.96
N GLY A 448 8.60 5.73 -8.52
CA GLY A 448 9.39 5.26 -7.39
C GLY A 448 10.18 3.98 -7.69
N LEU A 449 10.73 3.84 -8.90
CA LEU A 449 11.49 2.66 -9.37
C LEU A 449 12.87 2.52 -8.71
N ASP A 450 12.88 2.50 -7.38
CA ASP A 450 14.04 2.27 -6.52
C ASP A 450 13.96 0.88 -5.87
N ASP A 451 15.12 0.30 -5.52
CA ASP A 451 15.20 -0.99 -4.82
C ASP A 451 14.55 -0.89 -3.43
N GLY A 452 13.80 -1.93 -3.04
CA GLY A 452 12.97 -1.92 -1.83
C GLY A 452 11.56 -1.31 -2.04
N THR A 453 11.36 -0.54 -3.11
CA THR A 453 10.02 -0.06 -3.53
C THR A 453 9.48 -0.90 -4.68
N TRP A 454 10.28 -1.09 -5.74
CA TRP A 454 10.00 -1.99 -6.86
C TRP A 454 11.12 -3.04 -6.99
N PRO A 455 10.91 -4.30 -6.58
CA PRO A 455 9.79 -4.82 -5.78
C PRO A 455 9.87 -4.36 -4.31
N GLN A 456 8.72 -4.31 -3.65
CA GLN A 456 8.69 -4.23 -2.19
C GLN A 456 9.17 -5.56 -1.60
N LEU A 457 10.22 -5.52 -0.77
CA LEU A 457 10.72 -6.73 -0.13
C LEU A 457 9.72 -7.21 0.92
N PRO A 458 9.37 -8.51 0.93
CA PRO A 458 8.55 -9.06 1.99
C PRO A 458 9.28 -8.93 3.33
N PRO A 459 8.58 -8.62 4.44
CA PRO A 459 9.19 -8.68 5.75
C PRO A 459 9.69 -10.11 6.03
N PRO A 460 10.76 -10.27 6.83
CA PRO A 460 11.25 -11.59 7.19
C PRO A 460 10.15 -12.38 7.90
N ASP A 461 9.96 -13.64 7.50
CA ASP A 461 9.02 -14.53 8.17
C ASP A 461 9.60 -14.92 9.54
N PRO A 462 8.93 -14.58 10.65
CA PRO A 462 9.45 -14.88 11.99
C PRO A 462 9.30 -16.37 12.36
N TRP A 463 8.48 -17.12 11.62
CA TRP A 463 8.07 -18.48 11.94
C TRP A 463 8.77 -19.52 11.06
N LEU A 464 8.67 -19.39 9.74
CA LEU A 464 9.14 -20.40 8.80
C LEU A 464 10.20 -19.84 7.85
N ASN A 465 11.37 -20.47 7.83
CA ASN A 465 12.37 -20.13 6.83
C ASN A 465 11.92 -20.56 5.41
N ARG A 466 12.63 -20.06 4.40
CA ARG A 466 12.33 -20.30 2.98
C ARG A 466 12.21 -21.78 2.62
N GLN A 467 13.13 -22.62 3.09
CA GLN A 467 13.15 -24.05 2.78
C GLN A 467 11.99 -24.79 3.43
N MET A 468 11.66 -24.44 4.68
CA MET A 468 10.51 -24.99 5.41
C MET A 468 9.19 -24.63 4.76
N ARG A 469 9.02 -23.39 4.30
CA ARG A 469 7.82 -22.98 3.55
C ARG A 469 7.65 -23.82 2.30
N LEU A 470 8.72 -24.02 1.53
CA LEU A 470 8.69 -24.87 0.34
C LEU A 470 8.29 -26.31 0.68
N GLN A 471 8.93 -26.91 1.69
CA GLN A 471 8.65 -28.29 2.13
C GLN A 471 7.20 -28.46 2.61
N ALA A 472 6.66 -27.45 3.31
CA ALA A 472 5.27 -27.45 3.75
C ALA A 472 4.26 -27.22 2.62
N GLY A 473 4.71 -26.87 1.40
CA GLY A 473 3.83 -26.48 0.30
C GLY A 473 3.23 -25.08 0.46
N LEU A 474 3.84 -24.23 1.28
CA LEU A 474 3.45 -22.82 1.44
C LEU A 474 4.12 -21.96 0.37
N LEU A 475 3.45 -20.85 0.04
CA LEU A 475 3.98 -19.86 -0.90
C LEU A 475 5.29 -19.25 -0.37
N LEU A 476 6.28 -19.06 -1.24
CA LEU A 476 7.52 -18.39 -0.86
C LEU A 476 7.36 -16.86 -0.81
N PRO A 477 8.13 -16.13 0.02
CA PRO A 477 8.10 -14.67 0.06
C PRO A 477 8.43 -14.03 -1.30
N GLU A 478 9.35 -14.64 -2.06
CA GLU A 478 9.78 -14.19 -3.40
C GLU A 478 8.62 -14.14 -4.40
N ARG A 479 7.50 -14.81 -4.11
CA ARG A 479 6.25 -14.67 -4.86
C ARG A 479 5.84 -13.23 -5.10
N ARG A 480 5.98 -12.38 -4.08
CA ARG A 480 5.61 -10.96 -4.20
C ARG A 480 6.52 -10.25 -5.21
N ILE A 481 7.79 -10.64 -5.28
CA ILE A 481 8.74 -10.12 -6.25
C ILE A 481 8.34 -10.55 -7.66
N GLY A 482 8.07 -11.83 -7.90
CA GLY A 482 7.64 -12.31 -9.22
C GLY A 482 6.33 -11.68 -9.69
N LEU A 483 5.37 -11.47 -8.77
CA LEU A 483 4.13 -10.74 -9.08
C LEU A 483 4.36 -9.28 -9.42
N ALA A 484 5.24 -8.58 -8.68
CA ALA A 484 5.60 -7.21 -8.97
C ALA A 484 6.42 -7.10 -10.28
N ALA A 485 7.24 -8.11 -10.61
CA ALA A 485 7.93 -8.20 -11.89
C ALA A 485 6.95 -8.33 -13.05
N HIS A 486 5.90 -9.13 -12.87
CA HIS A 486 4.83 -9.30 -13.85
C HIS A 486 4.03 -8.00 -14.03
N ASP A 487 3.78 -7.28 -12.94
CA ASP A 487 3.14 -5.95 -12.97
C ASP A 487 3.99 -4.94 -13.73
N TYR A 488 5.30 -4.91 -13.46
CA TYR A 488 6.26 -4.11 -14.20
C TYR A 488 6.27 -4.47 -15.69
N GLN A 489 6.34 -5.77 -16.03
CA GLN A 489 6.38 -6.26 -17.41
C GLN A 489 5.14 -5.81 -18.20
N GLN A 490 3.95 -5.82 -17.59
CA GLN A 490 2.74 -5.35 -18.25
C GLN A 490 2.68 -3.82 -18.34
N ALA A 491 2.95 -3.13 -17.23
CA ALA A 491 2.81 -1.68 -17.16
C ALA A 491 3.76 -0.95 -18.14
N VAL A 492 4.99 -1.45 -18.30
CA VAL A 492 5.97 -0.84 -19.21
C VAL A 492 5.59 -0.99 -20.70
N ALA A 493 4.72 -1.94 -21.02
CA ALA A 493 4.22 -2.22 -22.36
C ALA A 493 3.05 -1.32 -22.79
N ALA A 494 2.65 -0.34 -21.96
CA ALA A 494 1.64 0.66 -22.32
C ALA A 494 2.03 1.46 -23.58
N ALA A 495 1.06 2.10 -24.24
CA ALA A 495 1.31 2.86 -25.46
C ALA A 495 2.40 3.94 -25.28
N GLU A 496 2.33 4.68 -24.17
CA GLU A 496 3.40 5.56 -23.70
C GLU A 496 3.69 5.29 -22.22
N VAL A 497 4.98 5.25 -21.87
CA VAL A 497 5.41 4.97 -20.50
C VAL A 497 6.44 5.99 -20.01
N VAL A 498 6.28 6.38 -18.76
CA VAL A 498 7.27 7.14 -17.99
C VAL A 498 7.78 6.25 -16.85
N LEU A 499 9.08 6.04 -16.79
CA LEU A 499 9.78 5.40 -15.69
C LEU A 499 10.35 6.52 -14.83
N SER A 500 10.05 6.56 -13.52
CA SER A 500 10.61 7.56 -12.63
C SER A 500 11.19 6.97 -11.35
N ARG A 501 12.23 7.63 -10.85
CA ARG A 501 12.85 7.37 -9.56
C ARG A 501 13.42 8.65 -8.95
N ALA A 502 13.66 8.64 -7.64
CA ALA A 502 14.43 9.67 -6.96
C ALA A 502 15.84 9.16 -6.70
N VAL A 503 16.88 9.88 -7.13
CA VAL A 503 18.31 9.52 -6.95
C VAL A 503 18.72 9.54 -5.47
N ARG A 504 18.03 10.35 -4.67
CA ARG A 504 18.24 10.49 -3.22
C ARG A 504 16.91 10.52 -2.50
N ASP A 505 16.89 9.96 -1.30
CA ASP A 505 15.81 10.14 -0.35
C ASP A 505 16.20 11.16 0.74
N ALA A 506 15.53 11.13 1.90
CA ALA A 506 15.81 12.05 3.00
C ALA A 506 17.16 11.78 3.69
N ASP A 507 17.70 10.58 3.55
CA ASP A 507 18.82 10.06 4.35
C ASP A 507 20.05 9.76 3.47
N ALA A 508 19.88 9.22 2.25
CA ALA A 508 20.97 8.71 1.41
C ALA A 508 20.65 8.70 -0.09
N GLU A 509 21.66 8.30 -0.88
CA GLU A 509 21.46 7.92 -2.29
C GLU A 509 20.72 6.58 -2.37
N THR A 510 19.73 6.54 -3.26
CA THR A 510 18.92 5.34 -3.47
C THR A 510 19.53 4.49 -4.59
N VAL A 511 19.25 3.19 -4.55
CA VAL A 511 19.65 2.26 -5.61
C VAL A 511 18.48 2.11 -6.59
N PRO A 512 18.71 2.19 -7.92
CA PRO A 512 17.63 1.97 -8.88
C PRO A 512 17.08 0.55 -8.73
N SER A 513 15.78 0.38 -8.96
CA SER A 513 15.15 -0.93 -8.99
C SER A 513 15.91 -1.87 -9.91
N ARG A 514 15.98 -3.15 -9.52
CA ARG A 514 16.69 -4.17 -10.29
C ARG A 514 16.23 -4.24 -11.76
N TRP A 515 14.96 -3.98 -12.04
CA TRP A 515 14.40 -4.01 -13.40
C TRP A 515 14.80 -2.80 -14.22
N LEU A 516 14.77 -1.60 -13.62
CA LEU A 516 15.27 -0.41 -14.28
C LEU A 516 16.76 -0.54 -14.58
N ASN A 517 17.55 -0.98 -13.59
CA ASN A 517 18.99 -1.21 -13.73
C ASN A 517 19.30 -2.21 -14.86
N ARG A 518 18.54 -3.32 -14.94
CA ARG A 518 18.69 -4.30 -16.03
C ARG A 518 18.36 -3.71 -17.40
N LEU A 519 17.27 -2.94 -17.51
CA LEU A 519 16.89 -2.27 -18.75
C LEU A 519 17.97 -1.28 -19.21
N THR A 520 18.45 -0.42 -18.30
CA THR A 520 19.48 0.58 -18.62
C THR A 520 20.81 -0.06 -18.97
N ASN A 521 21.20 -1.14 -18.28
CA ASN A 521 22.44 -1.85 -18.59
C ASN A 521 22.36 -2.59 -19.93
N LEU A 522 21.22 -3.21 -20.25
CA LEU A 522 21.00 -3.83 -21.54
C LEU A 522 21.11 -2.79 -22.67
N LEU A 523 20.44 -1.64 -22.54
CA LEU A 523 20.55 -0.56 -23.53
C LEU A 523 21.99 -0.03 -23.64
N GLY A 524 22.68 0.17 -22.52
CA GLY A 524 24.08 0.60 -22.51
C GLY A 524 25.04 -0.44 -23.13
N GLY A 525 24.73 -1.72 -23.00
CA GLY A 525 25.49 -2.85 -23.51
C GLY A 525 25.27 -3.17 -24.99
N LEU A 526 24.39 -2.45 -25.69
CA LEU A 526 24.05 -2.69 -27.10
C LEU A 526 24.41 -1.48 -28.01
N PRO A 527 25.70 -1.08 -28.09
CA PRO A 527 26.11 0.08 -28.87
C PRO A 527 25.85 -0.09 -30.37
N MET A 528 26.01 -1.31 -30.90
CA MET A 528 25.82 -1.61 -32.32
C MET A 528 24.34 -1.51 -32.76
N GLN A 529 23.41 -1.66 -31.82
CA GLN A 529 21.97 -1.55 -32.04
C GLN A 529 21.43 -0.14 -31.72
N GLY A 530 22.30 0.81 -31.34
CA GLY A 530 21.92 2.17 -30.98
C GLY A 530 21.38 2.33 -29.55
N GLY A 531 21.57 1.33 -28.67
CA GLY A 531 21.05 1.33 -27.31
C GLY A 531 21.47 2.52 -26.43
N PRO A 532 22.75 2.95 -26.43
CA PRO A 532 23.16 4.14 -25.67
C PRO A 532 22.49 5.43 -26.13
N ALA A 533 22.28 5.59 -27.44
CA ALA A 533 21.58 6.77 -27.97
C ALA A 533 20.09 6.77 -27.59
N ALA A 534 19.47 5.59 -27.62
CA ALA A 534 18.10 5.38 -27.15
C ALA A 534 17.94 5.74 -25.65
N LEU A 535 18.87 5.28 -24.80
CA LEU A 535 18.88 5.61 -23.37
C LEU A 535 19.02 7.12 -23.12
N VAL A 536 19.95 7.79 -23.82
CA VAL A 536 20.11 9.25 -23.73
C VAL A 536 18.84 9.98 -24.16
N ALA A 537 18.14 9.51 -25.19
CA ALA A 537 16.87 10.10 -25.62
C ALA A 537 15.77 9.95 -24.55
N MET A 538 15.69 8.80 -23.88
CA MET A 538 14.77 8.58 -22.75
C MET A 538 15.04 9.55 -21.60
N GLN A 539 16.31 9.71 -21.22
CA GLN A 539 16.75 10.62 -20.16
C GLN A 539 16.53 12.09 -20.53
N ALA A 540 16.77 12.47 -21.80
CA ALA A 540 16.54 13.83 -22.28
C ALA A 540 15.06 14.23 -22.19
N ARG A 541 14.13 13.30 -22.50
CA ARG A 541 12.68 13.49 -22.28
C ARG A 541 12.36 13.70 -20.80
N GLY A 542 12.99 12.95 -19.89
CA GLY A 542 12.79 13.12 -18.45
C GLY A 542 13.37 14.43 -17.91
N ALA A 543 14.56 14.81 -18.38
CA ALA A 543 15.21 16.07 -18.02
C ALA A 543 14.38 17.30 -18.45
N ARG A 544 13.60 17.21 -19.54
CA ARG A 544 12.62 18.25 -19.89
C ARG A 544 11.59 18.44 -18.78
N TRP A 545 11.01 17.36 -18.25
CA TRP A 545 10.03 17.43 -17.16
C TRP A 545 10.63 17.97 -15.86
N LEU A 546 11.85 17.57 -15.52
CA LEU A 546 12.56 18.10 -14.35
C LEU A 546 12.85 19.60 -14.48
N ARG A 547 13.22 20.08 -15.67
CA ARG A 547 13.39 21.53 -15.92
C ARG A 547 12.09 22.30 -15.75
N LEU A 548 10.96 21.74 -16.21
CA LEU A 548 9.64 22.35 -16.02
C LEU A 548 9.25 22.38 -14.53
N ALA A 549 9.53 21.31 -13.78
CA ALA A 549 9.31 21.26 -12.34
C ALA A 549 10.14 22.31 -11.59
N ALA A 550 11.43 22.44 -11.93
CA ALA A 550 12.31 23.46 -11.35
C ALA A 550 11.84 24.89 -11.70
N ALA A 551 11.41 25.12 -12.95
CA ALA A 551 10.88 26.41 -13.37
C ALA A 551 9.57 26.76 -12.63
N LEU A 552 8.71 25.79 -12.37
CA LEU A 552 7.48 25.97 -11.59
C LEU A 552 7.76 26.37 -10.13
N GLU A 553 8.81 25.81 -9.52
CA GLU A 553 9.20 26.16 -8.16
C GLU A 553 9.97 27.48 -8.06
N THR A 554 10.50 27.98 -9.18
CA THR A 554 11.22 29.24 -9.21
C THR A 554 10.24 30.41 -9.09
N PRO A 555 10.32 31.23 -8.02
CA PRO A 555 9.45 32.40 -7.89
C PRO A 555 9.66 33.36 -9.06
N THR A 556 8.58 33.74 -9.73
CA THR A 556 8.64 34.70 -10.86
C THR A 556 8.89 36.13 -10.39
N THR A 557 8.65 36.42 -9.11
CA THR A 557 8.89 37.73 -8.50
C THR A 557 9.66 37.58 -7.21
N ALA A 558 10.74 38.35 -7.06
CA ALA A 558 11.45 38.46 -5.79
C ALA A 558 10.56 39.23 -4.81
N GLN A 559 10.01 38.54 -3.81
CA GLN A 559 9.30 39.21 -2.72
C GLN A 559 10.34 39.82 -1.77
N PRO A 560 10.23 41.12 -1.43
CA PRO A 560 11.10 41.71 -0.42
C PRO A 560 10.92 40.96 0.91
N PRO A 561 12.00 40.75 1.69
CA PRO A 561 11.89 40.10 2.99
C PRO A 561 10.85 40.83 3.85
N ALA A 562 9.91 40.08 4.42
CA ALA A 562 8.96 40.67 5.35
C ALA A 562 9.74 41.35 6.50
N PRO A 563 9.43 42.60 6.86
CA PRO A 563 10.06 43.25 8.00
C PRO A 563 9.64 42.49 9.26
N ARG A 564 10.49 41.54 9.70
CA ARG A 564 10.27 40.87 10.97
C ARG A 564 10.45 41.92 12.07
N PRO A 565 9.49 42.09 12.99
CA PRO A 565 9.77 42.87 14.19
C PRO A 565 10.93 42.18 14.91
N ALA A 566 12.04 42.89 15.06
CA ALA A 566 13.13 42.43 15.91
C ALA A 566 12.58 42.25 17.34
N PRO A 567 12.84 41.12 18.01
CA PRO A 567 12.47 40.98 19.41
C PRO A 567 13.13 42.11 20.21
N ARG A 568 12.33 42.87 20.96
CA ARG A 568 12.83 43.83 21.96
C ARG A 568 13.13 43.10 23.27
#